data_AF-A0A8T4JSX0-F1
#
_entry.id   AF-A0A8T4JSX0-F1
#
_cell.length_a   1.000
_cell.length_b   1.000
_cell.length_c   1.000
_cell.angle_alpha   90.00
_cell.angle_beta   90.00
_cell.angle_gamma   90.00
#
_symmetry.space_group_name_H-M   'P 1'
#
loop_
_entity.id
_entity.type
_entity.pdbx_description
1 polymer ?
#
loop_
_entity_poly.entity_id
_entity_poly.type
_entity_poly.pdbx_seq_one_letter_code
_entity_poly.pdbx_strand_id
1 'polypeptide(L)' 'MIDIKLIRENEKLVKDNIKKKFQDEKLPLVDKIKKLDERWRKEKYKADKLRSRRNT' A
#
# COMPACT_ATOMS: atom_id res chain seq x y z
N MET A 1 -2.55 12.11 8.36
CA MET A 1 -1.89 10.92 7.76
C MET A 1 -2.97 9.90 7.44
N ILE A 2 -3.03 9.37 6.21
CA ILE A 2 -4.04 8.37 5.82
C ILE A 2 -3.55 6.99 6.28
N ASP A 3 -4.44 6.19 6.86
CA ASP A 3 -4.11 4.81 7.20
C ASP A 3 -3.91 3.97 5.93
N ILE A 4 -2.77 3.28 5.85
CA ILE A 4 -2.46 2.40 4.73
C ILE A 4 -3.40 1.20 4.66
N LYS A 5 -3.99 0.77 5.79
CA LYS A 5 -5.03 -0.27 5.80
C LYS A 5 -6.25 0.17 4.98
N LEU A 6 -6.63 1.44 5.08
CA LEU A 6 -7.76 1.99 4.33
C LEU A 6 -7.52 1.93 2.81
N ILE A 7 -6.29 2.21 2.37
CA ILE A 7 -5.91 2.13 0.94
C ILE A 7 -5.93 0.68 0.46
N ARG A 8 -5.66 -0.29 1.33
CA ARG A 8 -5.68 -1.73 1.00
C ARG A 8 -7.10 -2.28 0.89
N GLU A 9 -7.95 -1.97 1.86
CA GLU A 9 -9.30 -2.53 1.96
C GLU A 9 -10.31 -1.76 1.11
N ASN A 10 -10.21 -0.43 1.09
CA ASN A 10 -11.24 0.47 0.56
C ASN A 10 -10.66 1.51 -0.41
N GLU A 11 -9.92 1.05 -1.42
CA GLU A 11 -9.28 1.90 -2.43
C GLU A 11 -10.26 2.83 -3.17
N LYS A 12 -11.44 2.32 -3.52
CA LYS A 12 -12.50 3.10 -4.21
C LYS A 12 -12.95 4.30 -3.38
N LEU A 13 -13.13 4.07 -2.07
CA LEU A 13 -13.55 5.09 -1.12
C LEU A 13 -12.51 6.22 -1.00
N VAL A 14 -11.22 5.87 -1.04
CA VAL A 14 -10.11 6.83 -1.04
C VAL A 14 -10.08 7.62 -2.36
N LYS A 15 -10.23 6.95 -3.51
CA LYS A 15 -10.27 7.60 -4.83
C LYS A 15 -11.47 8.55 -4.98
N ASP A 16 -12.65 8.13 -4.53
CA ASP A 16 -13.86 8.96 -4.56
C ASP A 16 -13.75 10.18 -3.65
N ASN A 17 -13.11 10.04 -2.49
CA ASN A 17 -12.85 11.17 -1.58
C ASN A 17 -11.87 12.17 -2.20
N ILE A 18 -10.81 11.69 -2.85
CA ILE A 18 -9.84 12.53 -3.58
C ILE A 18 -10.53 13.30 -4.71
N LYS A 19 -11.41 12.65 -5.47
CA LYS A 19 -12.21 13.28 -6.54
C LYS A 19 -13.19 14.32 -6.00
N LYS A 20 -13.91 14.03 -4.90
CA LYS A 20 -14.78 14.99 -4.19
C LYS A 20 -14.01 16.21 -3.67
N LYS A 21 -12.72 16.04 -3.36
CA LYS A 21 -11.83 17.12 -2.91
C LYS A 21 -11.14 17.86 -4.05
N PHE A 22 -11.44 17.54 -5.32
CA PHE A 22 -10.80 18.13 -6.50
C PHE A 22 -9.28 17.95 -6.51
N GLN A 23 -8.79 16.81 -6.00
CA GLN A 23 -7.36 16.48 -5.91
C GLN A 23 -6.98 15.40 -6.94
N ASP A 24 -7.47 15.51 -8.17
CA ASP A 24 -7.34 14.46 -9.19
C ASP A 24 -5.87 14.12 -9.51
N GLU A 25 -4.96 15.08 -9.34
CA GLU A 25 -3.51 14.88 -9.45
C GLU A 25 -2.96 13.79 -8.52
N LYS A 26 -3.67 13.50 -7.41
CA LYS A 26 -3.28 12.49 -6.42
C LYS A 26 -3.87 11.11 -6.68
N LEU A 27 -4.82 10.97 -7.62
CA LEU A 27 -5.38 9.67 -8.01
C LEU A 27 -4.27 8.65 -8.40
N PRO A 28 -3.25 9.02 -9.21
CA PRO A 28 -2.18 8.09 -9.57
C PRO A 28 -1.30 7.68 -8.38
N LEU A 29 -1.25 8.51 -7.32
CA LEU A 29 -0.46 8.21 -6.13
C LEU A 29 -1.05 7.04 -5.34
N VAL A 30 -2.38 6.90 -5.31
CA VAL A 30 -3.05 5.77 -4.64
C VAL A 30 -2.60 4.45 -5.26
N ASP A 31 -2.59 4.37 -6.59
CA ASP A 31 -2.14 3.18 -7.33
C ASP A 31 -0.64 2.90 -7.11
N LYS A 32 0.19 3.96 -7.10
CA LYS A 32 1.62 3.84 -6.85
C LYS A 32 1.91 3.33 -5.43
N ILE A 33 1.21 3.86 -4.43
CA ILE A 33 1.34 3.45 -3.03
C ILE A 33 0.92 1.98 -2.88
N LYS A 34 -0.16 1.55 -3.51
CA LYS A 34 -0.62 0.14 -3.47
C LYS A 34 0.44 -0.82 -4.00
N LYS A 35 1.07 -0.49 -5.14
CA LYS A 35 2.16 -1.30 -5.71
C LYS A 35 3.39 -1.35 -4.82
N LEU A 36 3.78 -0.23 -4.22
CA LEU A 36 4.91 -0.16 -3.29
C LEU A 36 4.64 -0.95 -2.01
N ASP A 37 3.42 -0.86 -1.48
CA ASP A 37 2.99 -1.62 -0.31
C ASP A 37 3.06 -3.14 -0.54
N GLU A 38 2.59 -3.60 -1.72
CA GLU A 38 2.66 -5.01 -2.09
C GLU A 38 4.11 -5.51 -2.16
N ARG A 39 5.00 -4.74 -2.79
CA ARG A 39 6.44 -5.06 -2.86
C ARG A 39 7.07 -5.09 -1.47
N TRP A 40 6.79 -4.10 -0.63
CA TRP A 40 7.31 -4.03 0.72
C TRP A 40 6.92 -5.25 1.55
N ARG A 41 5.65 -5.69 1.48
CA ARG A 41 5.19 -6.90 2.18
C ARG A 41 5.85 -8.17 1.65
N LYS A 42 6.00 -8.31 0.33
CA LYS A 42 6.69 -9.47 -0.27
C LYS A 42 8.14 -9.55 0.19
N GLU A 43 8.87 -8.45 0.14
CA GLU A 43 10.28 -8.41 0.57
C GLU A 43 10.44 -8.63 2.07
N LYS A 44 9.56 -8.06 2.90
CA LYS A 44 9.54 -8.31 4.35
C LYS A 44 9.35 -9.79 4.66
N TYR A 45 8.37 -10.44 4.04
CA TYR A 45 8.12 -11.87 4.22
C TYR A 45 9.32 -12.72 3.77
N LYS A 46 9.95 -12.39 2.64
CA LYS A 46 11.17 -13.06 2.19
C LYS A 46 12.30 -12.92 3.21
N ALA A 47 12.53 -11.70 3.71
CA ALA A 47 13.58 -11.43 4.70
C ALA A 47 13.34 -12.22 6.00
N ASP A 48 12.10 -12.25 6.50
CA ASP A 48 11.74 -13.02 7.70
C ASP A 48 11.90 -14.53 7.47
N LYS A 49 11.54 -15.04 6.28
CA LYS A 49 11.79 -16.44 5.89
C LYS A 49 13.29 -16.77 5.84
N LEU A 50 14.12 -15.87 5.32
CA LEU A 50 15.58 -16.06 5.28
C LEU A 50 16.19 -16.05 6.69
N ARG A 51 15.72 -15.17 7.57
CA ARG A 51 16.13 -15.15 8.99
C ARG A 51 15.76 -16.45 9.70
N SER A 52 14.54 -16.93 9.50
CA SER A 52 14.10 -18.23 10.04
C SER A 52 14.97 -19.37 9.53
N ARG A 53 15.23 -19.44 8.21
CA ARG A 53 16.13 -20.44 7.62
C ARG A 53 17.56 -20.37 8.13
N ARG A 54 18.08 -19.18 8.45
CA ARG A 54 19.44 -19.00 8.98
C ARG A 54 19.55 -19.48 10.44
N ASN A 55 18.48 -19.34 11.21
CA ASN A 55 18.45 -19.68 12.63
C ASN A 55 17.98 -21.13 12.89
N THR A 56 17.60 -21.88 11.84
CA THR A 56 17.27 -23.30 11.89
C THR A 56 18.48 -24.09 11.42
#